data_AF-A0A1Q3EN31-F1
#
_entry.id   AF-A0A1Q3EN31-F1
#
_cell.length_a   1.000
_cell.length_b   1.000
_cell.length_c   1.000
_cell.angle_alpha   90.00
_cell.angle_beta   90.00
_cell.angle_gamma   90.00
#
_symmetry.space_group_name_H-M   'P 1'
#
loop_
_entity.id
_entity.type
_entity.pdbx_description
1 polymer ?
#
loop_
_entity_poly.entity_id
_entity_poly.type
_entity_poly.pdbx_seq_one_letter_code
_entity_poly.pdbx_strand_id
1 'polypeptide(L)'
;MNVGKYPAPEVGATGVMSIDDRDGHERGLPGVSPVLAQVYSEPFTVYSAKRFPGVPDTTALSIAFGNQGQKLPLRNRHGNSSGKRRRRGDDDDEDDSEESD
;
A
#
# COMPACT_ATOMS: atom_id res chain seq x y z
N MET A 1 3.04 -1.56 20.04
CA MET A 1 4.39 -0.97 20.07
C MET A 1 5.21 -1.59 18.95
N ASN A 2 5.96 -0.79 18.19
CA ASN A 2 6.94 -1.31 17.22
C ASN A 2 8.14 -1.84 18.00
N VAL A 3 7.94 -2.96 18.70
CA VAL A 3 9.01 -3.68 19.38
C VAL A 3 9.66 -4.60 18.35
N GLY A 4 10.91 -4.35 17.99
CA GLY A 4 11.63 -5.37 17.23
C GLY A 4 12.98 -5.00 16.63
N LYS A 5 13.27 -3.74 16.27
CA LYS A 5 14.58 -3.38 15.73
C LYS A 5 14.99 -1.99 16.18
N TYR A 6 16.31 -1.78 16.20
CA TYR A 6 17.03 -0.64 16.75
C TYR A 6 16.34 0.71 16.47
N PRO A 7 16.46 1.69 17.38
CA PRO A 7 15.90 3.02 17.16
C PRO A 7 16.38 3.57 15.82
N ALA A 8 15.54 4.41 15.20
CA ALA A 8 15.93 5.09 13.98
C ALA A 8 17.26 5.83 14.20
N PRO A 9 18.21 5.76 13.25
CA PRO A 9 19.46 6.47 13.38
C PRO A 9 19.23 7.98 13.49
N GLU A 10 20.10 8.65 14.24
CA GLU A 10 20.08 10.11 14.30
C GLU A 10 20.41 10.73 12.95
N VAL A 11 19.97 11.98 12.77
CA VAL A 11 20.29 12.76 11.58
C VAL A 11 21.81 12.86 11.43
N GLY A 12 22.34 12.48 10.27
CA GLY A 12 23.77 12.50 10.01
C GLY A 12 24.55 11.28 10.56
N ALA A 13 23.88 10.26 11.09
CA ALA A 13 24.54 9.02 11.50
C ALA A 13 25.27 8.37 10.31
N THR A 14 26.50 7.90 10.55
CA THR A 14 27.33 7.23 9.54
C THR A 14 27.14 5.71 9.51
N GLY A 15 26.36 5.16 10.45
CA GLY A 15 26.07 3.73 10.54
C GLY A 15 24.73 3.41 11.19
N VAL A 16 24.19 2.24 10.88
CA VAL A 16 22.94 1.69 11.45
C VAL A 16 23.22 0.33 12.08
N MET A 17 22.55 0.06 13.20
CA MET A 17 22.61 -1.25 13.82
C MET A 17 21.88 -2.26 12.93
N SER A 18 22.58 -3.31 12.53
CA SER A 18 22.09 -4.37 11.65
C SER A 18 22.19 -5.73 12.34
N ILE A 19 21.35 -6.64 11.88
CA ILE A 19 21.37 -8.06 12.27
C ILE A 19 21.83 -8.88 11.05
N ASP A 20 22.64 -8.28 10.16
CA ASP A 20 23.00 -8.92 8.88
C ASP A 20 23.73 -10.25 9.13
N ASP A 21 23.11 -11.37 8.73
CA ASP A 21 23.69 -12.72 8.69
C ASP A 21 24.76 -12.89 7.58
N ARG A 22 25.17 -11.81 6.91
CA ARG A 22 25.93 -11.88 5.65
C ARG A 22 27.43 -12.08 5.81
N ASP A 23 28.00 -11.79 6.99
CA ASP A 23 29.45 -11.84 7.22
C ASP A 23 29.85 -12.84 8.30
N GLY A 24 29.37 -14.10 8.26
CA GLY A 24 29.96 -15.23 9.00
C GLY A 24 30.17 -15.08 10.52
N HIS A 25 29.68 -14.00 11.13
CA HIS A 25 29.72 -13.72 12.55
C HIS A 25 28.58 -14.48 13.21
N GLU A 26 28.80 -14.99 14.43
CA GLU A 26 27.82 -15.81 15.15
C GLU A 26 26.41 -15.22 15.05
N ARG A 27 25.48 -16.06 14.55
CA ARG A 27 24.08 -15.67 14.29
C ARG A 27 23.52 -14.94 15.51
N GLY A 28 23.25 -13.64 15.36
CA GLY A 28 22.50 -12.87 16.35
C GLY A 28 23.26 -11.80 17.14
N LEU A 29 24.55 -11.53 16.86
CA LEU A 29 25.23 -10.37 17.45
C LEU A 29 24.94 -9.07 16.66
N PRO A 30 24.63 -7.94 17.33
CA PRO A 30 24.44 -6.64 16.68
C PRO A 30 25.70 -6.19 15.93
N GLY A 31 25.60 -6.01 14.60
CA GLY A 31 26.63 -5.37 13.79
C GLY A 31 26.31 -3.90 13.52
N VAL A 32 27.30 -3.11 13.07
CA VAL A 32 27.08 -1.74 12.56
C VAL A 32 27.33 -1.76 11.05
N SER A 33 26.29 -1.50 10.27
CA SER A 33 26.38 -1.34 8.82
C SER A 33 26.58 0.13 8.43
N PRO A 34 27.47 0.48 7.48
CA PRO A 34 27.68 1.86 7.07
C PRO A 34 26.48 2.43 6.30
N VAL A 35 26.21 3.72 6.49
CA VAL A 35 25.19 4.46 5.74
C VAL A 35 25.78 4.92 4.40
N LEU A 36 25.26 4.40 3.29
CA LEU A 36 25.78 4.70 1.95
C LEU A 36 25.21 6.00 1.33
N ALA A 37 23.97 6.35 1.68
CA ALA A 37 23.30 7.54 1.16
C ALA A 37 22.22 8.02 2.13
N GLN A 38 21.92 9.32 2.10
CA GLN A 38 20.85 9.97 2.85
C GLN A 38 20.14 10.98 1.95
N VAL A 39 18.83 11.14 2.11
CA VAL A 39 18.02 12.11 1.37
C VAL A 39 16.87 12.61 2.25
N TYR A 40 16.42 13.83 2.02
CA TYR A 40 15.30 14.45 2.72
C TYR A 40 14.10 14.60 1.80
N SER A 41 12.89 14.49 2.35
CA SER A 41 11.68 14.86 1.63
C SER A 41 11.51 16.37 1.62
N GLU A 42 10.61 16.86 0.77
CA GLU A 42 10.04 18.18 0.94
C GLU A 42 9.29 18.29 2.29
N PRO A 43 9.20 19.49 2.89
CA PRO A 43 8.43 19.71 4.11
C PRO A 43 6.95 19.33 3.92
N PHE A 44 6.35 18.77 4.97
CA PHE A 44 4.92 18.49 4.99
C PHE A 44 4.31 18.90 6.34
N THR A 45 3.02 19.23 6.31
CA THR A 45 2.30 19.71 7.49
C THR A 45 1.57 18.56 8.19
N VAL A 46 1.84 18.38 9.48
CA VAL A 46 1.05 17.49 10.34
C VAL A 46 -0.14 18.27 10.89
N TYR A 47 -1.35 17.87 10.48
CA TYR A 47 -2.58 18.54 10.90
C TYR A 47 -3.18 17.85 12.13
N SER A 48 -3.82 18.65 13.00
CA SER A 48 -4.77 18.10 13.97
C SER A 48 -6.01 17.56 13.25
N ALA A 49 -6.76 16.67 13.91
CA ALA A 49 -7.94 16.04 13.31
C ALA A 49 -8.94 17.05 12.70
N LYS A 50 -9.15 18.20 13.37
CA LYS A 50 -10.08 19.25 12.90
C LYS A 50 -9.59 20.00 11.66
N ARG A 51 -8.27 20.11 11.48
CA ARG A 51 -7.67 20.87 10.36
C ARG A 51 -7.18 19.98 9.24
N PHE A 52 -7.34 18.66 9.36
CA PHE A 52 -6.85 17.72 8.37
C PHE A 52 -7.69 17.85 7.08
N PRO A 53 -7.08 18.18 5.93
CA PRO A 53 -7.81 18.40 4.68
C PRO A 53 -8.34 17.12 4.03
N GLY A 54 -8.09 15.96 4.65
CA GLY A 54 -8.36 14.65 4.08
C GLY A 54 -7.12 14.03 3.45
N VAL A 55 -7.23 12.73 3.16
CA VAL A 55 -6.16 11.97 2.51
C VAL A 55 -6.16 12.29 1.01
N PRO A 56 -5.01 12.64 0.40
CA PRO A 56 -4.91 12.84 -1.04
C PRO A 56 -5.34 11.61 -1.85
N ASP A 57 -5.60 11.82 -3.13
CA ASP A 57 -5.89 10.72 -4.06
C ASP A 57 -4.65 9.86 -4.31
N THR A 58 -4.89 8.58 -4.61
CA THR A 58 -3.84 7.63 -4.99
C THR A 58 -3.07 8.14 -6.22
N THR A 59 -1.75 8.23 -6.14
CA THR A 59 -0.90 8.67 -7.26
C THR A 59 -0.73 7.56 -8.31
N ALA A 60 -0.38 7.93 -9.54
CA ALA A 60 -0.06 6.96 -10.59
C ALA A 60 1.09 6.02 -10.22
N LEU A 61 2.12 6.54 -9.53
CA LEU A 61 3.24 5.74 -9.04
C LEU A 61 2.80 4.72 -7.98
N SER A 62 1.94 5.13 -7.04
CA SER A 62 1.38 4.21 -6.03
C SER A 62 0.56 3.10 -6.67
N ILE A 63 -0.22 3.40 -7.71
CA ILE A 63 -0.97 2.38 -8.48
C ILE A 63 -0.01 1.41 -9.16
N ALA A 64 1.03 1.93 -9.81
CA ALA A 64 2.03 1.08 -10.49
C ALA A 64 2.71 0.11 -9.52
N PHE A 65 3.11 0.56 -8.32
CA PHE A 65 3.65 -0.32 -7.28
C PHE A 65 2.63 -1.33 -6.76
N GLY A 66 1.36 -0.94 -6.62
CA GLY A 66 0.28 -1.88 -6.29
C GLY A 66 0.15 -3.00 -7.32
N ASN A 67 0.22 -2.66 -8.60
CA ASN A 67 0.18 -3.64 -9.69
C ASN A 67 1.40 -4.58 -9.69
N GLN A 68 2.53 -4.14 -9.16
CA GLN A 68 3.74 -4.95 -8.96
C GLN A 68 3.66 -5.85 -7.70
N GLY A 69 2.55 -5.81 -6.97
CA GLY A 69 2.33 -6.62 -5.77
C GLY A 69 2.71 -5.93 -4.46
N GLN A 70 3.13 -4.65 -4.48
CA GLN A 70 3.39 -3.91 -3.25
C GLN A 70 2.07 -3.59 -2.55
N LYS A 71 1.95 -4.01 -1.29
CA LYS A 71 0.73 -3.84 -0.47
C LYS A 71 0.57 -2.39 -0.01
N LEU A 72 0.12 -1.51 -0.92
CA LEU A 72 -0.22 -0.12 -0.63
C LEU A 72 -1.73 0.03 -0.40
N PRO A 73 -2.18 0.88 0.53
CA PRO A 73 -3.59 1.21 0.69
C PRO A 73 -4.06 2.10 -0.46
N LEU A 74 -4.49 1.48 -1.57
CA LEU A 74 -4.99 2.19 -2.74
C LEU A 74 -6.48 2.50 -2.58
N ARG A 75 -6.87 3.76 -2.79
CA ARG A 75 -8.28 4.15 -2.88
C ARG A 75 -8.78 3.92 -4.31
N ASN A 76 -9.91 3.22 -4.42
CA ASN A 76 -10.56 2.92 -5.69
C ASN A 76 -11.18 4.19 -6.30
N ARG A 77 -10.83 4.52 -7.55
CA ARG A 77 -11.53 5.54 -8.38
C ARG A 77 -12.88 5.02 -8.88
N HIS A 78 -13.78 4.60 -7.99
CA HIS A 78 -15.15 4.24 -8.40
C HIS A 78 -16.10 5.38 -8.06
N GLY A 79 -16.13 6.38 -8.95
CA GLY A 79 -16.96 7.56 -8.79
C GLY A 79 -17.38 8.25 -10.09
N ASN A 80 -17.23 7.60 -11.26
CA ASN A 80 -17.83 8.16 -12.48
C ASN A 80 -18.21 7.13 -13.56
N SER A 81 -18.57 5.90 -13.19
CA SER A 81 -19.49 5.12 -14.03
C SER A 81 -20.90 5.61 -13.75
N SER A 82 -21.23 6.78 -14.31
CA SER A 82 -22.61 7.17 -14.57
C SER A 82 -23.41 5.95 -15.00
N GLY A 83 -24.54 5.69 -14.33
CA GLY A 83 -25.48 4.66 -14.72
C GLY A 83 -25.84 4.78 -16.20
N LYS A 84 -25.15 4.02 -17.06
CA LYS A 84 -25.53 3.81 -18.45
C LYS A 84 -26.25 2.47 -18.49
N ARG A 85 -27.55 2.57 -18.23
CA ARG A 85 -28.63 1.67 -18.65
C ARG A 85 -28.16 0.71 -19.76
N ARG A 86 -28.05 -0.58 -19.42
CA ARG A 86 -28.33 -1.67 -20.37
C ARG A 86 -29.57 -2.40 -19.85
N ARG A 87 -30.73 -1.77 -20.06
CA ARG A 87 -31.95 -2.54 -20.29
C ARG A 87 -31.79 -3.16 -21.69
N ARG A 88 -31.28 -4.38 -21.75
CA ARG A 88 -31.58 -5.38 -22.77
C ARG A 88 -32.17 -6.51 -21.92
N GLY A 89 -33.47 -6.77 -21.89
CA GLY A 89 -34.31 -6.93 -23.07
C GLY A 89 -33.82 -8.17 -23.80
N ASP A 90 -34.01 -9.33 -23.16
CA ASP A 90 -33.87 -10.66 -23.74
C ASP A 90 -34.94 -11.51 -23.04
N ASP A 91 -36.10 -11.56 -23.69
CA ASP A 91 -37.04 -12.67 -23.61
C ASP A 91 -36.25 -13.96 -23.85
N ASP A 92 -36.33 -14.92 -22.94
CA ASP A 92 -36.20 -16.31 -23.33
C ASP A 92 -37.22 -17.11 -22.53
N ASP A 93 -38.19 -17.62 -23.26
CA ASP A 93 -39.30 -18.49 -22.86
C ASP A 93 -38.75 -19.78 -22.23
N GLU A 94 -39.04 -20.03 -20.95
CA GLU A 94 -38.97 -21.39 -20.39
C GLU A 94 -40.36 -22.04 -20.48
N ASP A 95 -40.47 -22.87 -21.51
CA ASP A 95 -41.48 -23.90 -21.80
C ASP A 95 -41.72 -24.83 -20.60
N ASP A 96 -42.79 -24.58 -19.83
CA ASP A 96 -43.32 -25.50 -18.83
C ASP A 96 -44.46 -26.31 -19.45
N SER A 97 -44.09 -27.28 -20.29
CA SER A 97 -45.02 -28.30 -20.78
C SER A 97 -45.25 -29.32 -19.67
N GLU A 98 -46.28 -29.10 -18.86
CA GLU A 98 -46.76 -30.06 -17.86
C GLU A 98 -47.18 -31.39 -18.53
N GLU A 99 -46.59 -32.48 -18.02
CA GLU A 99 -46.80 -33.86 -18.46
C GLU A 99 -48.22 -34.37 -18.11
N SER A 100 -48.82 -35.06 -19.08
CA SER A 100 -50.20 -35.55 -19.11
C SER A 100 -50.39 -36.87 -18.34
N ASP A 101 -51.33 -36.92 -17.39
CA ASP A 101 -52.62 -37.68 -17.40
C ASP A 101 -53.41 -37.44 -16.09
#